data_AF-A0A930TQC8-F1
#
_entry.id   AF-A0A930TQC8-F1
#
_cell.length_a   1.000
_cell.length_b   1.000
_cell.length_c   1.000
_cell.angle_alpha   90.00
_cell.angle_beta   90.00
_cell.angle_gamma   90.00
#
_symmetry.space_group_name_H-M   'P 1'
#
loop_
_entity.id
_entity.type
_entity.pdbx_description
1 polymer ?
#
loop_
_entity_poly.entity_id
_entity_poly.type
_entity_poly.pdbx_seq_one_letter_code
_entity_poly.pdbx_strand_id
1 'polypeptide(L)' 'MAATPKKRLNLDLTPDAYEELQKLADESGKNMADILRAGLRLYSIIQEEHRDGHKVGIVKDNKVLKEILII' A
#
# COMPACT_ATOMS: atom_id res chain seq x y z
N MET A 1 -8.47 11.88 -24.44
CA MET A 1 -8.41 10.56 -23.77
C MET A 1 -9.67 10.40 -22.95
N ALA A 2 -10.43 9.33 -23.12
CA ALA A 2 -11.62 9.09 -22.30
C ALA A 2 -11.21 8.88 -20.83
N ALA A 3 -11.87 9.54 -19.89
CA ALA A 3 -11.59 9.36 -18.47
C ALA A 3 -11.92 7.93 -18.04
N THR A 4 -10.98 7.25 -17.40
CA THR A 4 -11.22 5.91 -16.84
C THR A 4 -12.38 5.98 -15.83
N PRO A 5 -13.39 5.11 -15.92
CA PRO A 5 -14.50 5.12 -14.99
C PRO A 5 -14.00 4.90 -13.55
N LYS A 6 -14.45 5.73 -12.62
CA LYS A 6 -14.08 5.68 -11.20
C LYS A 6 -15.29 5.32 -10.36
N LYS A 7 -15.12 4.44 -9.38
CA LYS A 7 -16.11 4.18 -8.32
C LYS A 7 -15.69 4.89 -7.04
N ARG A 8 -16.66 5.44 -6.30
CA ARG A 8 -16.40 6.03 -4.97
C ARG A 8 -16.32 4.92 -3.93
N LEU A 9 -15.33 5.02 -3.05
CA LEU A 9 -15.16 4.14 -1.90
C LEU A 9 -15.32 5.00 -0.65
N ASN A 10 -16.24 4.61 0.23
CA ASN A 10 -16.40 5.21 1.55
C ASN A 10 -15.82 4.21 2.56
N LEU A 11 -15.03 4.70 3.52
CA LEU A 11 -14.32 3.88 4.49
C LEU A 11 -14.52 4.49 5.87
N ASP A 12 -14.83 3.63 6.84
CA ASP A 12 -14.74 3.97 8.26
C ASP A 12 -13.37 3.50 8.76
N LEU A 13 -12.63 4.42 9.40
CA LEU A 13 -11.32 4.15 9.98
C LEU A 13 -11.39 4.35 11.49
N THR A 14 -10.62 3.56 12.23
CA THR A 14 -10.34 3.89 13.63
C THR A 14 -9.56 5.21 13.69
N PRO A 15 -9.63 5.96 14.81
CA PRO A 15 -8.86 7.19 14.96
C PRO A 15 -7.36 7.00 14.68
N ASP A 16 -6.76 5.96 15.26
CA ASP A 16 -5.33 5.64 15.06
C ASP A 16 -4.97 5.40 13.59
N ALA A 17 -5.81 4.66 12.85
CA ALA A 17 -5.59 4.39 11.43
C ALA A 17 -5.75 5.65 10.57
N TYR A 18 -6.68 6.54 10.95
CA TYR A 18 -6.84 7.83 10.29
C TYR A 18 -5.61 8.73 10.51
N GLU A 19 -5.11 8.79 11.75
CA GLU A 19 -3.91 9.56 12.10
C GLU A 19 -2.67 9.05 11.37
N GLU A 20 -2.49 7.72 11.29
CA GLU A 20 -1.41 7.11 10.53
C GLU A 20 -1.50 7.46 9.04
N LEU A 21 -2.70 7.37 8.45
CA LEU A 21 -2.93 7.73 7.06
C LEU A 21 -2.66 9.23 6.79
N GLN A 22 -3.05 10.11 7.71
CA GLN A 22 -2.75 11.55 7.62
C GLN A 22 -1.25 11.80 7.67
N LYS A 23 -0.55 11.18 8.63
CA LYS A 23 0.91 11.29 8.74
C LYS A 23 1.62 10.86 7.46
N LEU A 24 1.25 9.72 6.88
CA LEU A 24 1.83 9.23 5.62
C LEU A 24 1.56 10.17 4.44
N ALA A 25 0.37 10.77 4.41
CA ALA A 25 0.00 11.77 3.41
C ALA A 25 0.93 13.00 3.53
N ASP A 26 1.08 13.53 4.74
CA ASP A 26 1.89 14.71 5.03
C ASP A 26 3.37 14.49 4.72
N GLU A 27 3.96 13.39 5.19
CA GLU A 27 5.38 13.05 4.98
C GLU A 27 5.72 12.84 3.51
N SER A 28 4.76 12.38 2.70
CA SER A 28 4.96 12.12 1.27
C SER A 28 4.55 13.28 0.35
N GLY A 29 3.94 14.33 0.91
CA GLY A 29 3.35 15.43 0.13
C GLY A 29 2.17 15.02 -0.76
N LYS A 30 1.51 13.90 -0.45
CA LYS A 30 0.37 13.34 -1.21
C LYS A 30 -0.91 13.48 -0.41
N ASN A 31 -2.06 13.32 -1.07
CA ASN A 31 -3.33 13.19 -0.34
C ASN A 31 -3.55 11.74 0.14
N MET A 32 -4.43 11.57 1.12
CA MET A 32 -4.80 10.26 1.68
C MET A 32 -5.27 9.25 0.62
N ALA A 33 -6.02 9.71 -0.39
CA ALA A 33 -6.52 8.81 -1.43
C ALA A 33 -5.38 8.25 -2.30
N ASP A 34 -4.31 9.01 -2.52
CA ASP A 34 -3.11 8.54 -3.22
C ASP A 34 -2.32 7.54 -2.38
N ILE A 35 -2.25 7.74 -1.06
CA ILE A 35 -1.67 6.76 -0.13
C ILE A 35 -2.45 5.44 -0.15
N LEU A 36 -3.79 5.50 -0.04
CA LEU A 36 -4.63 4.30 -0.11
C LEU A 36 -4.49 3.56 -1.45
N ARG A 37 -4.39 4.28 -2.57
CA ARG A 37 -4.13 3.67 -3.89
C ARG A 37 -2.76 3.00 -3.94
N ALA A 38 -1.73 3.62 -3.37
CA ALA A 38 -0.40 3.03 -3.30
C ALA A 38 -0.41 1.75 -2.43
N GLY A 39 -1.07 1.79 -1.28
CA GLY A 39 -1.27 0.63 -0.41
C GLY A 39 -1.98 -0.52 -1.13
N LEU A 40 -3.06 -0.24 -1.87
CA LEU A 40 -3.78 -1.24 -2.66
C LEU A 40 -2.90 -1.89 -3.74
N ARG A 41 -2.07 -1.10 -4.42
CA ARG A 41 -1.12 -1.61 -5.43
C ARG A 41 -0.05 -2.49 -4.79
N LEU A 42 0.52 -2.05 -3.68
CA LEU A 42 1.53 -2.82 -2.95
C LEU A 42 0.96 -4.16 -2.49
N TYR A 43 -0.26 -4.14 -1.93
CA TYR A 43 -0.98 -5.36 -1.55
C TYR A 43 -1.17 -6.32 -2.73
N SER A 44 -1.54 -5.78 -3.91
CA SER A 44 -1.72 -6.60 -5.13
C SER A 44 -0.41 -7.27 -5.56
N ILE A 45 0.71 -6.54 -5.55
CA ILE A 45 2.03 -7.07 -5.92
C ILE A 45 2.42 -8.20 -4.97
N ILE A 46 2.28 -8.00 -3.66
CA ILE A 46 2.65 -9.04 -2.68
C ILE A 46 1.80 -10.30 -2.87
N GLN A 47 0.50 -10.15 -3.13
CA GLN A 47 -0.39 -11.29 -3.39
C GLN A 47 -0.09 -12.02 -4.70
N GLU A 48 0.41 -11.32 -5.73
CA GLU A 48 0.85 -11.92 -6.98
C GLU A 48 2.11 -12.74 -6.77
N GLU A 49 3.14 -12.15 -6.15
CA GLU A 49 4.41 -12.84 -5.86
C GLU A 49 4.20 -14.07 -4.96
N HIS A 50 3.34 -13.98 -3.93
CA HIS A 50 3.01 -15.12 -3.09
C HIS A 50 2.32 -16.25 -3.86
N ARG A 51 1.46 -15.92 -4.82
CA ARG A 51 0.78 -16.91 -5.67
C ARG A 51 1.76 -17.67 -6.55
N ASP A 52 2.81 -16.99 -7.01
CA ASP A 52 3.87 -17.56 -7.82
C ASP A 52 4.94 -18.28 -6.98
N GLY A 53 4.76 -18.34 -5.66
CA GLY A 53 5.65 -19.03 -4.72
C GLY A 53 6.86 -18.20 -4.29
N HIS A 54 6.91 -16.91 -4.63
CA HIS A 54 7.94 -15.99 -4.20
C HIS A 54 7.62 -15.35 -2.84
N LYS A 55 8.66 -14.79 -2.21
CA LYS A 55 8.57 -14.02 -0.96
C LYS A 55 8.95 -12.57 -1.24
N VAL A 56 8.20 -11.62 -0.70
CA VAL A 56 8.53 -10.19 -0.81
C VAL A 56 9.25 -9.74 0.45
N GLY A 57 10.29 -8.91 0.32
CA GLY A 57 11.07 -8.43 1.46
C GLY A 57 11.79 -7.11 1.21
N ILE A 58 12.22 -6.48 2.30
CA ILE A 58 13.10 -5.31 2.29
C ILE A 58 14.54 -5.80 2.09
N VAL A 59 15.22 -5.32 1.06
CA VAL A 59 16.59 -5.71 0.71
C VAL A 59 17.53 -4.51 0.87
N LYS A 60 18.69 -4.73 1.47
CA LYS A 60 19.80 -3.76 1.52
C LYS A 60 21.12 -4.49 1.29
N ASP A 61 21.98 -3.95 0.43
CA ASP A 61 23.29 -4.53 0.12
C ASP A 61 23.21 -6.01 -0.27
N ASN A 62 22.20 -6.36 -1.09
CA ASN A 62 21.90 -7.73 -1.54
C ASN A 62 21.55 -8.72 -0.41
N LYS A 63 21.23 -8.23 0.79
CA LYS A 63 20.77 -9.02 1.93
C LYS A 63 19.31 -8.70 2.24
N VAL A 64 18.51 -9.74 2.44
CA VAL A 64 17.13 -9.59 2.93
C VAL A 64 17.19 -9.17 4.41
N LEU A 65 16.67 -7.98 4.70
CA LEU A 65 16.58 -7.45 6.05
C LEU A 65 15.30 -7.91 6.77
N LYS A 66 14.20 -7.98 6.02
CA LYS A 66 12.88 -8.36 6.55
C LYS A 66 11.99 -8.92 5.45
N GLU A 67 11.30 -10.01 5.73
CA GLU A 67 10.24 -10.54 4.87
C GLU A 67 8.92 -9.82 5.21
N ILE A 68 8.14 -9.46 4.19
CA ILE A 68 6.82 -8.87 4.34
C ILE A 68 5.81 -10.02 4.32
N LEU A 69 5.19 -10.29 5.47
CA LEU A 69 4.14 -11.28 5.61
C LEU A 69 2.79 -10.57 5.58
N ILE A 70 1.92 -10.94 4.63
CA ILE A 70 0.50 -10.60 4.67
C ILE A 70 -0.21 -11.78 5.31
N ILE A 71 -0.82 -11.56 6.48
CA ILE A 71 -1.61 -12.54 7.23
C ILE A 71 -3.08 -12.42 6.82
#